data_AF-A0A6A6HXX0-F1
#
_entry.id   AF-A0A6A6HXX0-F1
#
_cell.length_a   1.000
_cell.length_b   1.000
_cell.length_c   1.000
_cell.angle_alpha   90.00
_cell.angle_beta   90.00
_cell.angle_gamma   90.00
#
_symmetry.space_group_name_H-M   'P 1'
#
loop_
_entity.id
_entity.type
_entity.pdbx_description
1 polymer ?
#
loop_
_entity_poly.entity_id
_entity_poly.type
_entity_poly.pdbx_seq_one_letter_code
_entity_poly.pdbx_strand_id
1 'polypeptide(L)'
;MKVAIAISSFLASGVVSSAIAGRQAKARCDAPVYLDAKTNIFLNYTLHPNSLWRKQILEVADNITDAELKKRALSAADQGTFVWIEKPEHVGRIEEVVKDVPCNHVLGLVLASLPYKECLSIGIPPASDPWSYEERIIQPMQAAIKANPNIPFVVIIEPNVVGEVALNGNYSMCGHVVRSWHKNVPLVLKSLDLPNVITYLDGAHGGWLGWQDAQKPGAQVLVDTWKASGELKQFRGIAINVASYNSWDLSPGEMFEGENTCYDIENPARNEQRYLNIMRKHISELNVGMPLFGIMDTSRTGVFGIRRNWGDWCNVNGAGFGRSPSSNTGDKNLDAFIWAKWGGISDGTSDPAAYTYNSFCGLDDAFKPMPERGGFSQAYFEMLLREWKPKGYFSGLWNGRRRYLGSRKADRRCG
;
A
#
# COMPACT_ATOMS: atom_id res chain seq x y z
N MET A 1 28.45 -2.53 -44.76
CA MET A 1 27.96 -3.64 -43.90
C MET A 1 26.86 -3.10 -42.99
N LYS A 2 25.59 -3.40 -43.29
CA LYS A 2 24.45 -3.08 -42.43
C LYS A 2 24.23 -4.28 -41.51
N VAL A 3 24.32 -4.06 -40.20
CA VAL A 3 24.00 -5.07 -39.19
C VAL A 3 22.48 -5.04 -38.99
N ALA A 4 21.81 -6.14 -39.34
CA ALA A 4 20.40 -6.34 -39.08
C ALA A 4 20.22 -6.76 -37.61
N ILE A 5 19.49 -5.96 -36.84
CA ILE A 5 19.01 -6.33 -35.51
C ILE A 5 17.81 -7.25 -35.71
N ALA A 6 17.95 -8.51 -35.30
CA ALA A 6 16.85 -9.46 -35.28
C ALA A 6 15.92 -9.13 -34.10
N ILE A 7 14.69 -8.70 -34.42
CA ILE A 7 13.60 -8.58 -33.45
C ILE A 7 12.97 -9.98 -33.35
N SER A 8 13.23 -10.65 -32.23
CA SER A 8 12.59 -11.93 -31.89
C SER A 8 11.14 -11.66 -31.47
N SER A 9 10.20 -11.78 -32.41
CA SER A 9 8.78 -11.78 -32.13
C SER A 9 8.36 -13.11 -31.47
N PHE A 10 8.20 -13.13 -30.15
CA PHE A 10 7.56 -14.24 -29.45
C PHE A 10 6.03 -14.11 -29.56
N LEU A 11 5.42 -15.05 -30.27
CA LEU A 11 3.98 -15.29 -30.29
C LEU A 11 3.53 -15.88 -28.94
N ALA A 12 3.22 -15.02 -27.97
CA ALA A 12 2.61 -15.40 -26.68
C ALA A 12 1.19 -14.81 -26.49
N SER A 13 0.54 -14.35 -27.57
CA SER A 13 -0.67 -13.53 -27.49
C SER A 13 -2.00 -14.30 -27.35
N GLY A 14 -2.02 -15.62 -27.58
CA GLY A 14 -3.27 -16.41 -27.59
C GLY A 14 -3.81 -16.79 -26.21
N VAL A 15 -2.93 -17.25 -25.30
CA VAL A 15 -3.34 -17.77 -23.98
C VAL A 15 -3.71 -16.63 -23.03
N VAL A 16 -2.91 -15.56 -23.01
CA VAL A 16 -3.14 -14.36 -22.19
C VAL A 16 -4.46 -13.68 -22.57
N SER A 17 -4.77 -13.58 -23.87
CA SER A 17 -6.04 -12.98 -24.34
C SER A 17 -7.26 -13.78 -23.86
N SER A 18 -7.21 -15.12 -23.92
CA SER A 18 -8.31 -15.98 -23.47
C SER A 18 -8.52 -16.01 -21.95
N ALA A 19 -7.47 -15.88 -21.14
CA ALA A 19 -7.55 -15.86 -19.68
C ALA A 19 -7.97 -14.49 -19.09
N ILE A 20 -7.70 -13.40 -19.81
CA ILE A 20 -8.24 -12.07 -19.54
C ILE A 20 -9.71 -12.00 -19.99
N ALA A 21 -10.03 -12.55 -21.17
CA ALA A 21 -11.41 -12.67 -21.66
C ALA A 21 -12.26 -13.70 -20.89
N GLY A 22 -11.62 -14.61 -20.15
CA GLY A 22 -12.26 -15.71 -19.41
C GLY A 22 -13.08 -15.29 -18.19
N ARG A 23 -12.97 -14.02 -17.74
CA ARG A 23 -14.04 -13.44 -16.94
C ARG A 23 -15.19 -13.14 -17.88
N GLN A 24 -16.24 -13.96 -17.84
CA GLN A 24 -17.56 -13.43 -18.21
C GLN A 24 -17.71 -12.11 -17.45
N ALA A 25 -17.75 -11.00 -18.19
CA ALA A 25 -17.93 -9.68 -17.62
C ALA A 25 -19.28 -9.70 -16.90
N LYS A 26 -19.26 -10.01 -15.60
CA LYS A 26 -20.42 -9.79 -14.74
C LYS A 26 -20.78 -8.33 -14.93
N ALA A 27 -22.07 -8.08 -15.18
CA ALA A 27 -22.54 -6.75 -15.57
C ALA A 27 -22.05 -5.70 -14.56
N ARG A 28 -21.66 -4.53 -15.09
CA ARG A 28 -21.52 -3.30 -14.29
C ARG A 28 -22.85 -3.00 -13.62
N CYS A 29 -22.85 -2.13 -12.61
CA CYS A 29 -24.14 -1.69 -12.06
C CYS A 29 -24.94 -0.98 -13.16
N ASP A 30 -26.24 -1.26 -13.25
CA ASP A 30 -27.11 -0.62 -14.25
C ASP A 30 -27.46 0.83 -13.86
N ALA A 31 -27.26 1.19 -12.59
CA ALA A 31 -27.52 2.51 -12.04
C ALA A 31 -26.26 3.11 -11.36
N PRO A 32 -26.19 4.45 -11.21
CA PRO A 32 -25.18 5.11 -10.39
C PRO A 32 -25.11 4.54 -8.97
N VAL A 33 -23.89 4.36 -8.46
CA VAL A 33 -23.63 3.84 -7.12
C VAL A 33 -23.56 4.99 -6.12
N TYR A 34 -24.17 4.79 -4.96
CA TYR A 34 -24.09 5.69 -3.82
C TYR A 34 -23.55 4.90 -2.63
N LEU A 35 -22.42 5.35 -2.08
CA LEU A 35 -21.74 4.73 -0.94
C LEU A 35 -21.99 5.55 0.32
N ASP A 36 -22.06 4.87 1.46
CA ASP A 36 -22.20 5.49 2.77
C ASP A 36 -20.98 5.19 3.64
N ALA A 37 -20.14 6.22 3.88
CA ALA A 37 -18.95 6.11 4.71
C ALA A 37 -19.25 5.86 6.20
N LYS A 38 -20.51 5.90 6.64
CA LYS A 38 -20.90 5.45 7.99
C LYS A 38 -20.85 3.94 8.12
N THR A 39 -20.88 3.20 7.01
CA THR A 39 -20.84 1.73 6.98
C THR A 39 -19.56 1.19 6.35
N ASN A 40 -19.18 -0.04 6.70
CA ASN A 40 -18.06 -0.72 6.04
C ASN A 40 -18.52 -1.26 4.68
N ILE A 41 -18.09 -0.62 3.59
CA ILE A 41 -18.47 -1.02 2.24
C ILE A 41 -17.90 -2.39 1.83
N PHE A 42 -16.80 -2.86 2.44
CA PHE A 42 -16.19 -4.16 2.13
C PHE A 42 -17.01 -5.35 2.65
N LEU A 43 -18.11 -5.10 3.37
CA LEU A 43 -19.12 -6.12 3.68
C LEU A 43 -19.99 -6.44 2.46
N ASN A 44 -20.15 -5.49 1.54
CA ASN A 44 -21.05 -5.61 0.38
C ASN A 44 -20.27 -5.71 -0.95
N TYR A 45 -19.04 -5.19 -1.00
CA TYR A 45 -18.23 -5.17 -2.21
C TYR A 45 -16.95 -5.98 -2.04
N THR A 46 -16.62 -6.77 -3.06
CA THR A 46 -15.32 -7.44 -3.18
C THR A 46 -14.30 -6.47 -3.79
N LEU A 47 -13.10 -6.35 -3.22
CA LEU A 47 -12.04 -5.55 -3.84
C LEU A 47 -11.69 -6.15 -5.23
N HIS A 48 -11.75 -5.33 -6.28
CA HIS A 48 -11.54 -5.79 -7.65
C HIS A 48 -10.07 -6.16 -7.92
N PRO A 49 -9.77 -7.36 -8.44
CA PRO A 49 -8.46 -7.67 -9.00
C PRO A 49 -8.35 -6.96 -10.35
N ASN A 50 -7.84 -5.73 -10.31
CA ASN A 50 -7.81 -4.86 -11.48
C ASN A 50 -7.08 -5.50 -12.67
N SER A 51 -7.52 -5.13 -13.87
CA SER A 51 -7.07 -5.72 -15.12
C SER A 51 -5.55 -5.59 -15.37
N LEU A 52 -4.93 -4.50 -14.88
CA LEU A 52 -3.50 -4.26 -15.03
C LEU A 52 -2.66 -5.25 -14.20
N TRP A 53 -2.96 -5.39 -12.91
CA TRP A 53 -2.34 -6.39 -12.03
C TRP A 53 -2.53 -7.80 -12.59
N ARG A 54 -3.78 -8.13 -12.93
CA ARG A 54 -4.12 -9.46 -13.44
C ARG A 54 -3.34 -9.80 -14.70
N LYS A 55 -3.33 -8.89 -15.69
CA LYS A 55 -2.59 -9.08 -16.94
C LYS A 55 -1.11 -9.36 -16.67
N GLN A 56 -0.49 -8.53 -15.83
CA GLN A 56 0.91 -8.69 -15.47
C GLN A 56 1.18 -10.05 -14.81
N ILE A 57 0.34 -10.47 -13.86
CA ILE A 57 0.54 -11.75 -13.18
C ILE A 57 0.30 -12.95 -14.08
N LEU A 58 -0.64 -12.89 -15.01
CA LEU A 58 -0.84 -13.95 -15.99
C LEU A 58 0.39 -14.10 -16.92
N GLU A 59 0.94 -12.99 -17.41
CA GLU A 59 2.13 -12.99 -18.26
C GLU A 59 3.36 -13.58 -17.54
N VAL A 60 3.58 -13.22 -16.28
CA VAL A 60 4.75 -13.68 -15.51
C VAL A 60 4.57 -15.10 -14.94
N ALA A 61 3.33 -15.55 -14.73
CA ALA A 61 3.04 -16.92 -14.31
C ALA A 61 3.41 -17.95 -15.39
N ASP A 62 3.46 -17.56 -16.66
CA ASP A 62 3.91 -18.44 -17.74
C ASP A 62 5.41 -18.76 -17.68
N ASN A 63 6.20 -17.92 -17.00
CA ASN A 63 7.61 -18.17 -16.76
C ASN A 63 7.88 -19.05 -15.53
N ILE A 64 6.86 -19.41 -14.74
CA ILE A 64 7.00 -20.24 -13.54
C ILE A 64 6.89 -21.71 -13.91
N THR A 65 8.00 -22.45 -13.75
CA THR A 65 8.06 -23.88 -14.06
C THR A 65 7.51 -24.78 -12.93
N ASP A 66 7.61 -24.32 -11.68
CA ASP A 66 7.07 -25.05 -10.53
C ASP A 66 5.54 -25.00 -10.53
N ALA A 67 4.88 -26.15 -10.62
CA ALA A 67 3.43 -26.23 -10.80
C ALA A 67 2.63 -25.65 -9.63
N GLU A 68 3.09 -25.86 -8.39
CA GLU A 68 2.42 -25.31 -7.20
C GLU A 68 2.64 -23.80 -7.10
N LEU A 69 3.83 -23.32 -7.41
CA LEU A 69 4.13 -21.90 -7.45
C LEU A 69 3.35 -21.19 -8.56
N LYS A 70 3.22 -21.82 -9.74
CA LYS A 70 2.37 -21.31 -10.83
C LYS A 70 0.91 -21.24 -10.39
N LYS A 71 0.39 -22.26 -9.71
CA LYS A 71 -0.97 -22.24 -9.15
C LYS A 71 -1.16 -21.10 -8.14
N ARG A 72 -0.17 -20.83 -7.28
CA ARG A 72 -0.18 -19.68 -6.37
C ARG A 72 -0.15 -18.36 -7.13
N ALA A 73 0.67 -18.23 -8.17
CA ALA A 73 0.71 -17.02 -9.01
C ALA A 73 -0.66 -16.74 -9.65
N LEU A 74 -1.30 -17.77 -10.23
CA LEU A 74 -2.65 -17.64 -10.78
C LEU A 74 -3.68 -17.26 -9.71
N SER A 75 -3.58 -17.81 -8.50
CA SER A 75 -4.42 -17.40 -7.37
C SER A 75 -4.16 -15.96 -6.93
N ALA A 76 -2.93 -15.45 -7.06
CA ALA A 76 -2.57 -14.07 -6.77
C ALA A 76 -3.16 -13.10 -7.83
N ALA A 77 -3.21 -13.53 -9.10
CA ALA A 77 -3.85 -12.79 -10.20
C ALA A 77 -5.35 -12.56 -9.99
N ASP A 78 -5.99 -13.34 -9.12
CA ASP A 78 -7.41 -13.23 -8.75
C ASP A 78 -7.65 -12.45 -7.45
N GLN A 79 -6.59 -12.00 -6.75
CA GLN A 79 -6.74 -11.19 -5.54
C GLN A 79 -6.97 -9.72 -5.86
N GLY A 80 -7.91 -9.10 -5.16
CA GLY A 80 -8.17 -7.67 -5.25
C GLY A 80 -6.94 -6.82 -4.93
N THR A 81 -6.59 -5.87 -5.78
CA THR A 81 -5.43 -4.98 -5.57
C THR A 81 -5.76 -3.55 -5.96
N PHE A 82 -5.07 -2.59 -5.35
CA PHE A 82 -5.22 -1.18 -5.67
C PHE A 82 -4.39 -0.78 -6.89
N VAL A 83 -4.87 0.17 -7.68
CA VAL A 83 -4.13 0.74 -8.82
C VAL A 83 -3.42 2.03 -8.40
N TRP A 84 -2.10 2.10 -8.62
CA TRP A 84 -1.29 3.25 -8.23
C TRP A 84 -1.32 4.38 -9.29
N ILE A 85 -1.66 5.58 -8.84
CA ILE A 85 -1.61 6.85 -9.57
C ILE A 85 -0.47 7.67 -8.95
N GLU A 86 0.71 7.60 -9.56
CA GLU A 86 1.97 8.17 -9.01
C GLU A 86 2.46 9.40 -9.80
N LYS A 87 1.90 9.63 -10.99
CA LYS A 87 2.23 10.75 -11.85
C LYS A 87 1.04 11.08 -12.75
N PRO A 88 0.98 12.28 -13.35
CA PRO A 88 -0.16 12.71 -14.19
C PRO A 88 -0.54 11.69 -15.28
N GLU A 89 0.45 11.04 -15.88
CA GLU A 89 0.23 10.07 -16.96
C GLU A 89 -0.45 8.79 -16.47
N HIS A 90 -0.41 8.50 -15.15
CA HIS A 90 -1.08 7.34 -14.58
C HIS A 90 -2.59 7.53 -14.44
N VAL A 91 -3.14 8.75 -14.51
CA VAL A 91 -4.60 8.97 -14.40
C VAL A 91 -5.35 8.18 -15.48
N GLY A 92 -4.79 8.08 -16.69
CA GLY A 92 -5.37 7.27 -17.78
C GLY A 92 -5.51 5.78 -17.46
N ARG A 93 -4.81 5.26 -16.42
CA ARG A 93 -5.03 3.88 -15.95
C ARG A 93 -6.45 3.66 -15.44
N ILE A 94 -7.11 4.70 -14.92
CA ILE A 94 -8.50 4.60 -14.44
C ILE A 94 -9.42 4.17 -15.59
N GLU A 95 -9.27 4.78 -16.77
CA GLU A 95 -10.06 4.44 -17.97
C GLU A 95 -9.87 2.99 -18.42
N GLU A 96 -8.69 2.40 -18.18
CA GLU A 96 -8.41 0.99 -18.47
C GLU A 96 -9.09 0.06 -17.46
N VAL A 97 -8.92 0.33 -16.16
CA VAL A 97 -9.34 -0.58 -15.09
C VAL A 97 -10.84 -0.52 -14.77
N VAL A 98 -11.54 0.56 -15.15
CA VAL A 98 -13.01 0.62 -15.08
C VAL A 98 -13.68 -0.32 -16.09
N LYS A 99 -12.94 -0.71 -17.14
CA LYS A 99 -13.13 -1.83 -18.09
C LYS A 99 -14.11 -2.89 -17.60
N ASP A 100 -13.69 -3.58 -16.55
CA ASP A 100 -14.16 -4.92 -16.21
C ASP A 100 -14.64 -5.04 -14.76
N VAL A 101 -15.05 -3.93 -14.12
CA VAL A 101 -15.52 -3.92 -12.73
C VAL A 101 -16.98 -4.40 -12.63
N PRO A 102 -17.27 -5.54 -12.01
CA PRO A 102 -18.64 -6.01 -11.80
C PRO A 102 -19.38 -5.20 -10.73
N CYS A 103 -20.71 -5.21 -10.76
CA CYS A 103 -21.50 -4.43 -9.79
C CYS A 103 -21.26 -4.80 -8.32
N ASN A 104 -20.90 -6.05 -8.01
CA ASN A 104 -20.60 -6.50 -6.65
C ASN A 104 -19.13 -6.28 -6.23
N HIS A 105 -18.36 -5.50 -6.99
CA HIS A 105 -16.97 -5.19 -6.71
C HIS A 105 -16.75 -3.68 -6.52
N VAL A 106 -15.69 -3.34 -5.80
CA VAL A 106 -15.18 -1.98 -5.62
C VAL A 106 -13.78 -1.85 -6.18
N LEU A 107 -13.50 -0.76 -6.90
CA LEU A 107 -12.20 -0.50 -7.49
C LEU A 107 -11.31 0.29 -6.51
N GLY A 108 -10.15 -0.28 -6.15
CA GLY A 108 -9.17 0.37 -5.28
C GLY A 108 -8.18 1.23 -6.06
N LEU A 109 -7.95 2.47 -5.64
CA LEU A 109 -6.95 3.40 -6.18
C LEU A 109 -6.02 3.89 -5.07
N VAL A 110 -4.72 3.95 -5.33
CA VAL A 110 -3.75 4.66 -4.48
C VAL A 110 -3.35 5.92 -5.22
N LEU A 111 -3.72 7.09 -4.68
CA LEU A 111 -3.21 8.35 -5.16
C LEU A 111 -1.91 8.67 -4.43
N ALA A 112 -0.78 8.58 -5.12
CA ALA A 112 0.56 8.76 -4.56
C ALA A 112 1.40 9.69 -5.43
N SER A 113 0.84 10.83 -5.83
CA SER A 113 1.42 11.72 -6.85
C SER A 113 2.01 13.01 -6.29
N LEU A 114 1.98 13.25 -4.97
CA LEU A 114 2.61 14.46 -4.41
C LEU A 114 4.07 14.56 -4.89
N PRO A 115 4.50 15.71 -5.43
CA PRO A 115 5.90 15.92 -5.76
C PRO A 115 6.73 15.98 -4.48
N TYR A 116 8.00 15.57 -4.58
CA TYR A 116 8.98 15.71 -3.51
C TYR A 116 8.51 15.17 -2.14
N LYS A 117 8.22 13.86 -2.08
CA LYS A 117 7.64 13.20 -0.90
C LYS A 117 8.55 13.09 0.31
N GLU A 118 9.85 13.35 0.13
CA GLU A 118 10.89 13.17 1.13
C GLU A 118 11.58 14.51 1.43
N CYS A 119 12.02 14.68 2.66
CA CYS A 119 12.87 15.80 3.05
C CYS A 119 14.25 15.70 2.42
N LEU A 120 14.88 16.86 2.16
CA LEU A 120 16.25 16.85 1.65
C LEU A 120 17.25 16.55 2.78
N SER A 121 18.19 15.64 2.53
CA SER A 121 19.33 15.45 3.45
C SER A 121 20.33 16.61 3.36
N ILE A 122 20.49 17.19 2.16
CA ILE A 122 21.36 18.35 1.86
C ILE A 122 20.73 19.20 0.76
N GLY A 123 21.05 20.50 0.71
CA GLY A 123 20.67 21.40 -0.38
C GLY A 123 19.61 22.42 -0.01
N ILE A 124 19.00 23.02 -1.04
CA ILE A 124 17.96 24.05 -0.89
C ILE A 124 16.62 23.44 -1.32
N PRO A 125 15.63 23.36 -0.43
CA PRO A 125 14.27 22.94 -0.77
C PRO A 125 13.70 23.70 -1.96
N PRO A 126 13.05 23.02 -2.93
CA PRO A 126 12.40 23.71 -4.04
C PRO A 126 11.34 24.68 -3.50
N ALA A 127 11.23 25.87 -4.10
CA ALA A 127 10.29 26.90 -3.64
C ALA A 127 8.83 26.49 -3.88
N SER A 128 8.55 25.75 -4.95
CA SER A 128 7.22 25.31 -5.35
C SER A 128 7.21 23.90 -5.92
N ASP A 129 6.01 23.31 -6.01
CA ASP A 129 5.77 22.10 -6.79
C ASP A 129 6.18 22.31 -8.26
N PRO A 130 6.65 21.26 -8.96
CA PRO A 130 7.10 21.36 -10.35
C PRO A 130 5.94 21.47 -11.36
N TRP A 131 4.71 21.24 -10.92
CA TRP A 131 3.48 21.34 -11.72
C TRP A 131 2.27 21.56 -10.82
N SER A 132 1.17 22.07 -11.38
CA SER A 132 -0.10 22.25 -10.66
C SER A 132 -0.72 20.90 -10.31
N TYR A 133 -0.72 20.55 -9.03
CA TYR A 133 -1.29 19.30 -8.57
C TYR A 133 -2.79 19.22 -8.83
N GLU A 134 -3.49 20.34 -8.71
CA GLU A 134 -4.91 20.44 -8.99
C GLU A 134 -5.23 20.14 -10.46
N GLU A 135 -4.57 20.80 -11.40
CA GLU A 135 -4.85 20.68 -12.84
C GLU A 135 -4.38 19.34 -13.42
N ARG A 136 -3.26 18.82 -12.93
CA ARG A 136 -2.61 17.64 -13.52
C ARG A 136 -3.01 16.32 -12.88
N ILE A 137 -3.56 16.35 -11.67
CA ILE A 137 -3.95 15.15 -10.91
C ILE A 137 -5.40 15.22 -10.45
N ILE A 138 -5.76 16.22 -9.63
CA ILE A 138 -7.08 16.25 -8.97
C ILE A 138 -8.20 16.33 -10.01
N GLN A 139 -8.15 17.29 -10.92
CA GLN A 139 -9.21 17.51 -11.91
C GLN A 139 -9.36 16.31 -12.87
N PRO A 140 -8.28 15.77 -13.48
CA PRO A 140 -8.37 14.58 -14.33
C PRO A 140 -8.91 13.35 -13.59
N MET A 141 -8.47 13.10 -12.35
CA MET A 141 -8.94 11.97 -11.56
C MET A 141 -10.42 12.12 -11.20
N GLN A 142 -10.84 13.33 -10.80
CA GLN A 142 -12.25 13.63 -10.52
C GLN A 142 -13.12 13.44 -11.76
N ALA A 143 -12.66 13.91 -12.93
CA ALA A 143 -13.35 13.73 -14.20
C ALA A 143 -13.50 12.24 -14.56
N ALA A 144 -12.43 11.46 -14.44
CA ALA A 144 -12.44 10.03 -14.71
C ALA A 144 -13.42 9.26 -13.81
N ILE A 145 -13.48 9.61 -12.51
CA ILE A 145 -14.43 8.99 -11.57
C ILE A 145 -15.88 9.41 -11.87
N LYS A 146 -16.12 10.70 -12.14
CA LYS A 146 -17.46 11.22 -12.50
C LYS A 146 -17.99 10.63 -13.81
N ALA A 147 -17.11 10.28 -14.75
CA ALA A 147 -17.48 9.58 -15.98
C ALA A 147 -17.89 8.11 -15.75
N ASN A 148 -17.65 7.57 -14.54
CA ASN A 148 -17.95 6.19 -14.18
C ASN A 148 -18.83 6.11 -12.91
N PRO A 149 -20.03 6.72 -12.90
CA PRO A 149 -20.86 6.80 -11.69
C PRO A 149 -21.39 5.42 -11.23
N ASN A 150 -21.41 4.42 -12.12
CA ASN A 150 -21.88 3.06 -11.85
C ASN A 150 -20.80 2.16 -11.23
N ILE A 151 -19.63 2.70 -10.90
CA ILE A 151 -18.51 1.99 -10.29
C ILE A 151 -18.25 2.58 -8.90
N PRO A 152 -18.21 1.75 -7.84
CA PRO A 152 -17.73 2.21 -6.55
C PRO A 152 -16.20 2.24 -6.52
N PHE A 153 -15.66 3.25 -5.86
CA PHE A 153 -14.22 3.45 -5.68
C PHE A 153 -13.85 3.50 -4.20
N VAL A 154 -12.68 2.94 -3.87
CA VAL A 154 -11.97 3.23 -2.61
C VAL A 154 -10.64 3.85 -2.96
N VAL A 155 -10.32 4.99 -2.35
CA VAL A 155 -9.09 5.72 -2.65
C VAL A 155 -8.25 5.91 -1.40
N ILE A 156 -6.99 5.46 -1.45
CA ILE A 156 -5.96 5.77 -0.46
C ILE A 156 -5.24 7.04 -0.89
N ILE A 157 -5.13 8.00 0.02
CA ILE A 157 -4.58 9.33 -0.28
C ILE A 157 -3.18 9.49 0.29
N GLU A 158 -2.24 9.69 -0.63
CA GLU A 158 -0.86 10.13 -0.44
C GLU A 158 -0.04 9.35 0.59
N PRO A 159 0.20 8.05 0.35
CA PRO A 159 1.10 7.29 1.17
C PRO A 159 2.54 7.78 1.13
N ASN A 160 3.24 7.48 2.21
CA ASN A 160 4.66 7.76 2.44
C ASN A 160 5.01 9.26 2.54
N VAL A 161 4.12 10.05 3.14
CA VAL A 161 4.35 11.51 3.32
C VAL A 161 4.00 11.98 4.74
N VAL A 162 2.93 11.47 5.35
CA VAL A 162 2.43 11.98 6.65
C VAL A 162 3.49 11.94 7.75
N GLY A 163 4.35 10.93 7.78
CA GLY A 163 5.41 10.82 8.78
C GLY A 163 6.51 11.87 8.61
N GLU A 164 6.84 12.27 7.38
CA GLU A 164 7.75 13.40 7.12
C GLU A 164 7.16 14.71 7.64
N VAL A 165 5.87 14.94 7.40
CA VAL A 165 5.18 16.16 7.86
C VAL A 165 5.08 16.19 9.39
N ALA A 166 4.74 15.06 10.01
CA ALA A 166 4.52 14.97 11.45
C ALA A 166 5.81 15.07 12.27
N LEU A 167 6.89 14.44 11.81
CA LEU A 167 8.13 14.33 12.60
C LEU A 167 9.18 15.35 12.17
N ASN A 168 9.22 15.69 10.88
CA ASN A 168 10.27 16.52 10.32
C ASN A 168 9.77 17.91 9.88
N GLY A 169 8.48 18.22 10.09
CA GLY A 169 7.85 19.43 9.55
C GLY A 169 8.44 20.77 10.03
N ASN A 170 9.18 20.77 11.15
CA ASN A 170 9.85 21.96 11.67
C ASN A 170 11.25 22.20 11.06
N TYR A 171 11.80 21.23 10.33
CA TYR A 171 13.09 21.40 9.66
C TYR A 171 12.90 22.14 8.34
N SER A 172 13.73 23.16 8.10
CA SER A 172 13.67 23.94 6.86
C SER A 172 13.81 23.07 5.62
N MET A 173 14.61 21.99 5.70
CA MET A 173 14.82 20.99 4.64
C MET A 173 13.56 20.22 4.23
N CYS A 174 12.50 20.27 5.05
CA CYS A 174 11.22 19.62 4.79
C CYS A 174 10.14 20.60 4.32
N GLY A 175 10.46 21.89 4.23
CA GLY A 175 9.47 22.93 3.95
C GLY A 175 8.69 22.68 2.66
N HIS A 176 9.30 22.10 1.62
CA HIS A 176 8.59 21.76 0.38
C HIS A 176 7.58 20.63 0.57
N VAL A 177 7.91 19.58 1.34
CA VAL A 177 7.01 18.46 1.65
C VAL A 177 5.79 18.97 2.41
N VAL A 178 6.04 19.75 3.47
CA VAL A 178 5.00 20.33 4.34
C VAL A 178 4.07 21.24 3.55
N ARG A 179 4.62 22.15 2.72
CA ARG A 179 3.82 23.03 1.86
C ARG A 179 2.96 22.25 0.87
N SER A 180 3.55 21.25 0.20
CA SER A 180 2.83 20.45 -0.79
C SER A 180 1.70 19.64 -0.14
N TRP A 181 1.96 19.01 1.02
CA TRP A 181 0.95 18.28 1.80
C TRP A 181 -0.22 19.17 2.22
N HIS A 182 0.05 20.27 2.93
CA HIS A 182 -1.00 21.14 3.46
C HIS A 182 -1.80 21.84 2.37
N LYS A 183 -1.19 22.09 1.21
CA LYS A 183 -1.89 22.66 0.06
C LYS A 183 -2.78 21.62 -0.62
N ASN A 184 -2.22 20.47 -0.99
CA ASN A 184 -2.83 19.59 -1.99
C ASN A 184 -3.71 18.49 -1.38
N VAL A 185 -3.34 17.92 -0.21
CA VAL A 185 -4.07 16.77 0.36
C VAL A 185 -5.49 17.14 0.81
N PRO A 186 -5.74 18.28 1.46
CA PRO A 186 -7.11 18.69 1.77
C PRO A 186 -7.97 18.91 0.52
N LEU A 187 -7.39 19.46 -0.56
CA LEU A 187 -8.08 19.65 -1.82
C LEU A 187 -8.45 18.32 -2.49
N VAL A 188 -7.57 17.32 -2.41
CA VAL A 188 -7.87 15.96 -2.88
C VAL A 188 -9.06 15.38 -2.12
N LEU A 189 -9.00 15.39 -0.79
CA LEU A 189 -10.05 14.83 0.06
C LEU A 189 -11.40 15.49 -0.24
N LYS A 190 -11.42 16.81 -0.38
CA LYS A 190 -12.64 17.54 -0.74
C LYS A 190 -13.12 17.24 -2.16
N SER A 191 -12.21 17.15 -3.12
CA SER A 191 -12.56 16.94 -4.53
C SER A 191 -13.05 15.52 -4.80
N LEU A 192 -12.60 14.54 -4.02
CA LEU A 192 -13.00 13.14 -4.10
C LEU A 192 -14.16 12.77 -3.16
N ASP A 193 -14.78 13.76 -2.50
CA ASP A 193 -16.03 13.60 -1.72
C ASP A 193 -17.24 13.39 -2.66
N LEU A 194 -17.17 12.35 -3.49
CA LEU A 194 -18.13 12.01 -4.55
C LEU A 194 -19.00 10.82 -4.13
N PRO A 195 -20.27 10.74 -4.57
CA PRO A 195 -21.22 9.74 -4.06
C PRO A 195 -20.76 8.28 -4.18
N ASN A 196 -19.95 7.94 -5.18
CA ASN A 196 -19.46 6.60 -5.45
C ASN A 196 -18.02 6.35 -4.96
N VAL A 197 -17.47 7.21 -4.09
CA VAL A 197 -16.09 7.11 -3.58
C VAL A 197 -16.10 6.94 -2.07
N ILE A 198 -15.16 6.17 -1.52
CA ILE A 198 -14.77 6.20 -0.10
C ILE A 198 -13.28 6.50 -0.01
N THR A 199 -12.89 7.47 0.83
CA THR A 199 -11.48 7.85 0.98
C THR A 199 -10.91 7.42 2.32
N TYR A 200 -9.66 6.95 2.29
CA TYR A 200 -8.81 6.74 3.45
C TYR A 200 -7.54 7.57 3.28
N LEU A 201 -7.19 8.38 4.28
CA LEU A 201 -5.92 9.10 4.30
C LEU A 201 -4.80 8.13 4.69
N ASP A 202 -3.64 8.19 4.07
CA ASP A 202 -2.51 7.40 4.56
C ASP A 202 -2.17 7.80 6.00
N GLY A 203 -2.11 6.80 6.86
CA GLY A 203 -1.76 6.92 8.26
C GLY A 203 -0.45 6.20 8.55
N ALA A 204 0.49 6.09 7.62
CA ALA A 204 1.78 5.41 7.82
C ALA A 204 1.64 4.01 8.46
N HIS A 205 2.46 3.69 9.47
CA HIS A 205 2.45 2.40 10.17
C HIS A 205 3.07 2.50 11.58
N GLY A 206 2.97 1.44 12.38
CA GLY A 206 3.44 1.38 13.77
C GLY A 206 4.94 1.68 13.94
N GLY A 207 5.77 1.25 13.00
CA GLY A 207 7.21 1.56 13.00
C GLY A 207 7.57 3.03 12.69
N TRP A 208 6.61 3.88 12.34
CA TRP A 208 6.84 5.29 11.99
C TRP A 208 6.12 6.23 12.96
N LEU A 209 4.79 6.17 13.01
CA LEU A 209 3.97 7.04 13.88
C LEU A 209 3.53 6.34 15.18
N GLY A 210 3.97 5.11 15.40
CA GLY A 210 3.64 4.35 16.58
C GLY A 210 4.58 4.57 17.77
N TRP A 211 5.72 5.23 17.56
CA TRP A 211 6.65 5.65 18.63
C TRP A 211 6.01 6.70 19.55
N GLN A 212 6.28 6.65 20.85
CA GLN A 212 5.56 7.46 21.85
C GLN A 212 5.62 8.98 21.57
N ASP A 213 6.76 9.45 21.09
CA ASP A 213 7.01 10.84 20.68
C ASP A 213 6.37 11.19 19.33
N ALA A 214 6.17 10.21 18.45
CA ALA A 214 5.56 10.36 17.14
C ALA A 214 4.02 10.33 17.13
N GLN A 215 3.41 9.66 18.12
CA GLN A 215 1.96 9.39 18.16
C GLN A 215 1.09 10.66 18.13
N LYS A 216 1.35 11.60 19.04
CA LYS A 216 0.56 12.84 19.14
C LYS A 216 0.78 13.77 17.93
N PRO A 217 2.02 14.05 17.49
CA PRO A 217 2.25 14.80 16.25
C PRO A 217 1.58 14.16 15.02
N GLY A 218 1.69 12.84 14.87
CA GLY A 218 1.02 12.10 13.79
C GLY A 218 -0.49 12.26 13.81
N ALA A 219 -1.12 12.10 14.98
CA ALA A 219 -2.55 12.28 15.15
C ALA A 219 -2.99 13.72 14.81
N GLN A 220 -2.20 14.71 15.23
CA GLN A 220 -2.46 16.12 14.96
C GLN A 220 -2.43 16.43 13.46
N VAL A 221 -1.41 15.98 12.73
CA VAL A 221 -1.31 16.20 11.27
C VAL A 221 -2.49 15.57 10.52
N LEU A 222 -2.90 14.36 10.88
CA LEU A 222 -4.06 13.70 10.27
C LEU A 222 -5.35 14.50 10.49
N VAL A 223 -5.57 14.97 11.73
CA VAL A 223 -6.76 15.78 12.08
C VAL A 223 -6.76 17.13 11.42
N ASP A 224 -5.61 17.82 11.37
CA ASP A 224 -5.51 19.13 10.72
C ASP A 224 -5.74 19.04 9.22
N THR A 225 -5.23 17.99 8.59
CA THR A 225 -5.46 17.70 7.17
C THR A 225 -6.95 17.44 6.90
N TRP A 226 -7.60 16.63 7.74
CA TRP A 226 -9.03 16.37 7.65
C TRP A 226 -9.86 17.66 7.86
N LYS A 227 -9.58 18.44 8.90
CA LYS A 227 -10.25 19.73 9.17
C LYS A 227 -10.11 20.71 8.01
N ALA A 228 -8.92 20.83 7.43
CA ALA A 228 -8.65 21.71 6.30
C ALA A 228 -9.45 21.34 5.04
N SER A 229 -9.96 20.10 4.96
CA SER A 229 -10.80 19.63 3.87
C SER A 229 -12.26 20.07 4.00
N GLY A 230 -12.66 20.59 5.16
CA GLY A 230 -14.04 20.92 5.51
C GLY A 230 -14.89 19.67 5.79
N GLU A 231 -16.21 19.80 5.69
CA GLU A 231 -17.11 18.65 5.86
C GLU A 231 -16.98 17.67 4.70
N LEU A 232 -16.71 16.40 5.02
CA LEU A 232 -16.57 15.28 4.09
C LEU A 232 -17.62 14.21 4.41
N LYS A 233 -18.42 13.81 3.41
CA LYS A 233 -19.44 12.75 3.55
C LYS A 233 -18.86 11.35 3.35
N GLN A 234 -17.80 11.26 2.55
CA GLN A 234 -17.22 10.00 2.08
C GLN A 234 -15.90 9.61 2.77
N PHE A 235 -15.43 10.42 3.72
CA PHE A 235 -14.23 10.12 4.48
C PHE A 235 -14.48 9.03 5.53
N ARG A 236 -13.67 7.98 5.52
CA ARG A 236 -13.88 6.80 6.39
C ARG A 236 -12.83 6.63 7.48
N GLY A 237 -11.59 7.06 7.23
CA GLY A 237 -10.50 6.99 8.21
C GLY A 237 -9.14 6.90 7.55
N ILE A 238 -8.31 5.96 8.01
CA ILE A 238 -6.90 5.86 7.61
C ILE A 238 -6.53 4.53 6.95
N ALA A 239 -5.59 4.56 6.02
CA ALA A 239 -4.92 3.38 5.49
C ALA A 239 -3.57 3.21 6.18
N ILE A 240 -3.27 2.02 6.69
CA ILE A 240 -2.02 1.75 7.42
C ILE A 240 -1.21 0.65 6.73
N ASN A 241 0.09 0.65 7.00
CA ASN A 241 1.05 -0.33 6.49
C ASN A 241 1.21 -0.35 4.96
N VAL A 242 0.75 0.69 4.26
CA VAL A 242 0.81 0.78 2.78
C VAL A 242 2.25 0.61 2.32
N ALA A 243 2.49 -0.39 1.48
CA ALA A 243 3.83 -0.78 1.02
C ALA A 243 4.84 -1.10 2.15
N SER A 244 4.39 -1.54 3.32
CA SER A 244 5.26 -1.98 4.42
C SER A 244 5.04 -3.47 4.74
N TYR A 245 5.61 -3.95 5.86
CA TYR A 245 5.76 -5.38 6.17
C TYR A 245 5.26 -5.75 7.57
N ASN A 246 4.65 -4.81 8.30
CA ASN A 246 4.25 -5.04 9.68
C ASN A 246 3.10 -6.04 9.77
N SER A 247 3.10 -6.83 10.83
CA SER A 247 2.02 -7.73 11.22
C SER A 247 0.82 -6.96 11.72
N TRP A 248 -0.36 -7.55 11.55
CA TRP A 248 -1.58 -7.03 12.16
C TRP A 248 -1.58 -7.23 13.68
N ASP A 249 -1.33 -8.46 14.14
CA ASP A 249 -1.67 -8.90 15.50
C ASP A 249 -0.59 -9.84 16.10
N LEU A 250 0.65 -9.80 15.60
CA LEU A 250 1.72 -10.63 16.16
C LEU A 250 1.93 -10.29 17.64
N SER A 251 2.07 -11.33 18.47
CA SER A 251 2.27 -11.23 19.91
C SER A 251 3.57 -11.94 20.31
N PRO A 252 4.46 -11.32 21.12
CA PRO A 252 4.27 -10.04 21.82
C PRO A 252 4.37 -8.79 20.94
N GLY A 253 4.78 -8.92 19.67
CA GLY A 253 4.95 -7.84 18.71
C GLY A 253 5.73 -8.30 17.48
N GLU A 254 5.99 -7.37 16.54
CA GLU A 254 7.04 -7.48 15.51
C GLU A 254 8.35 -7.96 16.13
N MET A 255 9.19 -8.59 15.34
CA MET A 255 10.54 -8.99 15.73
C MET A 255 11.50 -8.59 14.61
N PHE A 256 12.74 -8.28 14.96
CA PHE A 256 13.79 -7.95 14.00
C PHE A 256 14.93 -8.97 14.01
N GLU A 257 15.56 -9.18 12.85
CA GLU A 257 16.67 -10.09 12.68
C GLU A 257 17.86 -9.60 13.51
N GLY A 258 18.34 -10.44 14.43
CA GLY A 258 19.48 -10.11 15.27
C GLY A 258 19.17 -9.11 16.39
N GLU A 259 17.89 -8.79 16.62
CA GLU A 259 17.44 -7.86 17.66
C GLU A 259 18.03 -8.24 19.04
N ASN A 260 18.95 -7.40 19.50
CA ASN A 260 19.66 -7.55 20.76
C ASN A 260 19.55 -6.31 21.66
N THR A 261 19.02 -5.19 21.12
CA THR A 261 18.71 -3.96 21.84
C THR A 261 17.22 -3.95 22.20
N CYS A 262 16.87 -3.28 23.29
CA CYS A 262 15.48 -3.13 23.72
C CYS A 262 14.78 -1.94 23.04
N TYR A 263 15.48 -1.15 22.23
CA TYR A 263 14.98 0.12 21.70
C TYR A 263 13.68 -0.04 20.92
N ASP A 264 13.65 -0.97 19.97
CA ASP A 264 12.43 -1.22 19.22
C ASP A 264 11.34 -1.87 20.09
N ILE A 265 11.68 -2.51 21.22
CA ILE A 265 10.72 -3.20 22.12
C ILE A 265 9.90 -2.17 22.89
N GLU A 266 10.44 -0.97 23.10
CA GLU A 266 9.76 0.14 23.77
C GLU A 266 8.65 0.78 22.93
N ASN A 267 8.60 0.51 21.62
CA ASN A 267 7.51 1.00 20.76
C ASN A 267 6.18 0.27 21.11
N PRO A 268 5.18 0.99 21.68
CA PRO A 268 3.92 0.37 22.08
C PRO A 268 3.08 -0.12 20.89
N ALA A 269 3.36 0.37 19.68
CA ALA A 269 2.71 0.02 18.43
C ALA A 269 3.44 -1.09 17.65
N ARG A 270 4.05 -2.06 18.36
CA ARG A 270 4.72 -3.26 17.84
C ARG A 270 3.88 -4.17 16.91
N ASN A 271 2.65 -3.81 16.57
CA ASN A 271 1.89 -4.37 15.45
C ASN A 271 0.81 -3.35 15.02
N GLU A 272 0.22 -3.55 13.85
CA GLU A 272 -0.70 -2.59 13.26
C GLU A 272 -2.05 -2.50 13.99
N GLN A 273 -2.49 -3.55 14.69
CA GLN A 273 -3.68 -3.50 15.53
C GLN A 273 -3.48 -2.55 16.73
N ARG A 274 -2.33 -2.65 17.40
CA ARG A 274 -1.98 -1.72 18.48
C ARG A 274 -1.82 -0.31 17.93
N TYR A 275 -1.15 -0.16 16.79
CA TYR A 275 -0.97 1.13 16.12
C TYR A 275 -2.32 1.81 15.84
N LEU A 276 -3.26 1.11 15.19
CA LEU A 276 -4.57 1.66 14.88
C LEU A 276 -5.32 2.11 16.15
N ASN A 277 -5.25 1.31 17.22
CA ASN A 277 -5.88 1.66 18.50
C ASN A 277 -5.23 2.88 19.16
N ILE A 278 -3.91 3.02 19.07
CA ILE A 278 -3.16 4.17 19.58
C ILE A 278 -3.54 5.45 18.81
N MET A 279 -3.56 5.41 17.48
CA MET A 279 -4.00 6.55 16.67
C MET A 279 -5.45 6.93 16.96
N ARG A 280 -6.31 5.92 17.13
CA ARG A 280 -7.71 6.11 17.56
C ARG A 280 -7.84 6.82 18.88
N LYS A 281 -7.05 6.44 19.87
CA LYS A 281 -7.02 7.10 21.17
C LYS A 281 -6.63 8.57 21.01
N HIS A 282 -5.50 8.86 20.37
CA HIS A 282 -4.99 10.24 20.27
C HIS A 282 -5.86 11.16 19.41
N ILE A 283 -6.45 10.65 18.33
CA ILE A 283 -7.40 11.45 17.54
C ILE A 283 -8.69 11.72 18.32
N SER A 284 -9.17 10.75 19.11
CA SER A 284 -10.35 10.95 19.97
C SER A 284 -10.09 12.00 21.08
N GLU A 285 -8.87 12.06 21.61
CA GLU A 285 -8.46 13.07 22.60
C GLU A 285 -8.48 14.50 22.04
N LEU A 286 -8.33 14.68 20.72
CA LEU A 286 -8.46 15.98 20.06
C LEU A 286 -9.92 16.47 19.99
N ASN A 287 -10.89 15.64 20.40
CA ASN A 287 -12.32 15.94 20.47
C ASN A 287 -12.90 16.48 19.15
N VAL A 288 -12.54 15.82 18.05
CA VAL A 288 -12.99 16.12 16.69
C VAL A 288 -13.89 15.00 16.17
N GLY A 289 -14.89 15.35 15.35
CA GLY A 289 -15.81 14.37 14.77
C GLY A 289 -15.22 13.54 13.61
N MET A 290 -13.89 13.38 13.54
CA MET A 290 -13.22 12.68 12.44
C MET A 290 -13.49 11.16 12.51
N PRO A 291 -14.11 10.54 11.49
CA PRO A 291 -14.20 9.09 11.39
C PRO A 291 -12.81 8.44 11.35
N LEU A 292 -12.63 7.31 12.04
CA LEU A 292 -11.30 6.69 12.17
C LEU A 292 -11.32 5.17 12.09
N PHE A 293 -11.94 4.65 11.04
CA PHE A 293 -11.78 3.24 10.67
C PHE A 293 -10.47 3.03 9.91
N GLY A 294 -9.98 1.79 9.90
CA GLY A 294 -8.72 1.42 9.25
C GLY A 294 -8.93 0.50 8.04
N ILE A 295 -8.05 0.61 7.04
CA ILE A 295 -7.70 -0.51 6.15
C ILE A 295 -6.21 -0.76 6.25
N MET A 296 -5.78 -2.02 6.11
CA MET A 296 -4.38 -2.39 6.26
C MET A 296 -3.86 -3.08 5.00
N ASP A 297 -2.74 -2.59 4.47
CA ASP A 297 -2.00 -3.30 3.44
C ASP A 297 -1.29 -4.53 4.02
N THR A 298 -1.59 -5.69 3.44
CA THR A 298 -1.06 -7.01 3.83
C THR A 298 -0.38 -7.71 2.66
N SER A 299 -0.11 -6.97 1.58
CA SER A 299 0.51 -7.50 0.36
C SER A 299 1.88 -8.16 0.59
N ARG A 300 2.60 -7.80 1.66
CA ARG A 300 3.96 -8.31 1.95
C ARG A 300 4.18 -8.76 3.41
N THR A 301 3.10 -9.06 4.12
CA THR A 301 3.12 -9.32 5.57
C THR A 301 3.02 -10.82 5.91
N GLY A 302 3.51 -11.70 5.02
CA GLY A 302 3.40 -13.15 5.17
C GLY A 302 4.46 -13.77 6.10
N VAL A 303 5.58 -13.08 6.27
CA VAL A 303 6.74 -13.53 7.07
C VAL A 303 7.20 -12.38 7.95
N PHE A 304 7.54 -12.68 9.19
CA PHE A 304 7.98 -11.72 10.21
C PHE A 304 9.39 -12.06 10.67
N GLY A 305 10.10 -11.12 11.31
CA GLY A 305 11.48 -11.36 11.77
C GLY A 305 12.53 -11.33 10.66
N ILE A 306 12.20 -10.74 9.51
CA ILE A 306 13.02 -10.75 8.29
C ILE A 306 13.77 -9.43 8.03
N ARG A 307 13.45 -8.38 8.80
CA ARG A 307 14.12 -7.07 8.73
C ARG A 307 15.10 -6.95 9.88
N ARG A 308 16.25 -6.35 9.67
CA ARG A 308 17.23 -6.07 10.74
C ARG A 308 16.82 -4.87 11.58
N ASN A 309 16.20 -3.87 10.96
CA ASN A 309 15.65 -2.70 11.62
C ASN A 309 14.25 -2.41 11.09
N TRP A 310 13.43 -1.73 11.87
CA TRP A 310 12.07 -1.40 11.42
C TRP A 310 12.05 -0.45 10.21
N GLY A 311 13.05 0.42 10.10
CA GLY A 311 13.24 1.34 8.98
C GLY A 311 13.67 0.67 7.67
N ASP A 312 13.96 -0.63 7.66
CA ASP A 312 14.39 -1.34 6.45
C ASP A 312 13.15 -1.64 5.58
N TRP A 313 12.88 -0.75 4.60
CA TRP A 313 11.65 -0.76 3.79
C TRP A 313 11.85 -1.28 2.36
N CYS A 314 13.06 -1.19 1.81
CA CYS A 314 13.26 -1.43 0.38
C CYS A 314 13.43 -2.92 0.05
N ASN A 315 12.48 -3.49 -0.70
CA ASN A 315 12.56 -4.85 -1.25
C ASN A 315 12.94 -5.93 -0.22
N VAL A 316 12.37 -5.92 0.99
CA VAL A 316 12.83 -6.79 2.09
C VAL A 316 12.90 -8.26 1.66
N ASN A 317 14.08 -8.86 1.85
CA ASN A 317 14.41 -10.22 1.50
C ASN A 317 13.72 -11.21 2.46
N GLY A 318 13.24 -12.33 1.93
CA GLY A 318 12.47 -13.31 2.69
C GLY A 318 11.02 -12.90 2.96
N ALA A 319 10.54 -11.78 2.42
CA ALA A 319 9.13 -11.42 2.51
C ALA A 319 8.21 -12.46 1.85
N GLY A 320 6.96 -12.50 2.30
CA GLY A 320 5.90 -13.34 1.77
C GLY A 320 4.62 -12.55 1.52
N PHE A 321 3.79 -12.95 0.56
CA PHE A 321 2.42 -12.42 0.51
C PHE A 321 1.71 -12.72 1.82
N GLY A 322 1.01 -11.72 2.36
CA GLY A 322 0.29 -11.84 3.63
C GLY A 322 -1.15 -12.35 3.46
N ARG A 323 -2.02 -11.89 4.37
CA ARG A 323 -3.45 -12.22 4.37
C ARG A 323 -4.06 -11.76 3.04
N SER A 324 -4.91 -12.58 2.43
CA SER A 324 -5.70 -12.15 1.26
C SER A 324 -6.63 -10.99 1.63
N PRO A 325 -6.94 -10.09 0.68
CA PRO A 325 -7.92 -9.03 0.88
C PRO A 325 -9.25 -9.58 1.42
N SER A 326 -9.75 -8.99 2.52
CA SER A 326 -10.89 -9.55 3.25
C SER A 326 -11.42 -8.55 4.30
N SER A 327 -12.74 -8.39 4.38
CA SER A 327 -13.42 -7.67 5.47
C SER A 327 -13.58 -8.51 6.75
N ASN A 328 -13.32 -9.82 6.70
CA ASN A 328 -13.21 -10.64 7.90
C ASN A 328 -11.87 -10.38 8.62
N THR A 329 -11.80 -9.27 9.34
CA THR A 329 -10.61 -8.78 10.04
C THR A 329 -10.55 -9.27 11.49
N GLY A 330 -11.70 -9.58 12.09
CA GLY A 330 -11.85 -9.85 13.52
C GLY A 330 -11.79 -8.60 14.41
N ASP A 331 -11.70 -7.40 13.82
CA ASP A 331 -11.60 -6.14 14.55
C ASP A 331 -12.61 -5.13 13.99
N LYS A 332 -13.49 -4.61 14.85
CA LYS A 332 -14.55 -3.65 14.46
C LYS A 332 -14.02 -2.31 13.97
N ASN A 333 -12.75 -1.99 14.25
CA ASN A 333 -12.11 -0.75 13.83
C ASN A 333 -11.36 -0.92 12.50
N LEU A 334 -11.14 -2.15 12.03
CA LEU A 334 -10.49 -2.43 10.75
C LEU A 334 -11.53 -2.94 9.75
N ASP A 335 -11.78 -2.13 8.71
CA ASP A 335 -12.77 -2.43 7.68
C ASP A 335 -12.33 -3.59 6.76
N ALA A 336 -11.04 -3.64 6.39
CA ALA A 336 -10.50 -4.71 5.56
C ALA A 336 -8.97 -4.85 5.65
N PHE A 337 -8.50 -6.08 5.47
CA PHE A 337 -7.18 -6.32 4.89
C PHE A 337 -7.26 -6.07 3.38
N ILE A 338 -6.24 -5.42 2.83
CA ILE A 338 -6.13 -5.09 1.41
C ILE A 338 -4.72 -5.41 0.90
N TRP A 339 -4.56 -5.45 -0.41
CA TRP A 339 -3.25 -5.41 -1.07
C TRP A 339 -3.13 -4.10 -1.83
N ALA A 340 -2.42 -3.13 -1.23
CA ALA A 340 -2.18 -1.85 -1.88
C ALA A 340 -0.95 -1.94 -2.78
N LYS A 341 0.22 -2.29 -2.22
CA LYS A 341 1.44 -2.55 -3.01
C LYS A 341 1.31 -3.84 -3.83
N TRP A 342 1.70 -3.78 -5.10
CA TRP A 342 1.80 -4.97 -5.94
C TRP A 342 3.07 -5.74 -5.62
N GLY A 343 2.93 -6.99 -5.16
CA GLY A 343 4.07 -7.86 -4.93
C GLY A 343 4.83 -8.14 -6.23
N GLY A 344 6.16 -8.08 -6.17
CA GLY A 344 7.02 -8.18 -7.36
C GLY A 344 7.41 -6.83 -7.97
N ILE A 345 6.69 -5.75 -7.68
CA ILE A 345 7.06 -4.41 -8.12
C ILE A 345 8.09 -3.82 -7.16
N SER A 346 9.27 -3.51 -7.68
CA SER A 346 10.41 -2.98 -6.93
C SER A 346 10.08 -1.67 -6.21
N ASP A 347 10.60 -1.53 -5.00
CA ASP A 347 10.59 -0.28 -4.23
C ASP A 347 11.71 0.68 -4.67
N GLY A 348 12.78 0.15 -5.27
CA GLY A 348 13.96 0.89 -5.72
C GLY A 348 15.06 -0.04 -6.22
N THR A 349 15.95 0.49 -7.06
CA THR A 349 17.07 -0.27 -7.63
C THR A 349 18.11 -0.65 -6.59
N SER A 350 18.70 -1.84 -6.73
CA SER A 350 19.85 -2.25 -5.93
C SER A 350 21.20 -1.91 -6.58
N ASP A 351 21.20 -1.26 -7.74
CA ASP A 351 22.42 -0.85 -8.44
C ASP A 351 22.96 0.46 -7.83
N PRO A 352 24.12 0.44 -7.14
CA PRO A 352 24.70 1.64 -6.53
C PRO A 352 25.16 2.69 -7.56
N ALA A 353 25.26 2.33 -8.84
CA ALA A 353 25.59 3.27 -9.91
C ALA A 353 24.37 4.01 -10.47
N ALA A 354 23.15 3.59 -10.14
CA ALA A 354 21.94 4.23 -10.62
C ALA A 354 21.70 5.59 -9.94
N TYR A 355 21.23 6.57 -10.72
CA TYR A 355 20.93 7.92 -10.20
C TYR A 355 19.84 7.92 -9.12
N THR A 356 18.92 6.96 -9.20
CA THR A 356 17.78 6.75 -8.31
C THR A 356 18.11 5.83 -7.12
N TYR A 357 19.36 5.39 -6.98
CA TYR A 357 19.78 4.50 -5.92
C TYR A 357 19.54 5.11 -4.54
N ASN A 358 18.93 4.31 -3.66
CA ASN A 358 18.77 4.63 -2.26
C ASN A 358 19.51 3.56 -1.43
N SER A 359 20.28 3.98 -0.43
CA SER A 359 21.09 3.07 0.38
C SER A 359 20.29 1.99 1.09
N PHE A 360 19.01 2.24 1.42
CA PHE A 360 18.11 1.24 1.99
C PHE A 360 17.89 0.05 1.04
N CYS A 361 17.96 0.26 -0.29
CA CYS A 361 17.87 -0.81 -1.29
C CYS A 361 19.18 -1.60 -1.47
N GLY A 362 20.27 -1.14 -0.84
CA GLY A 362 21.56 -1.82 -0.79
C GLY A 362 21.81 -2.62 0.49
N LEU A 363 20.95 -2.50 1.51
CA LEU A 363 21.12 -3.18 2.81
C LEU A 363 21.11 -4.71 2.67
N ASP A 364 21.73 -5.40 3.63
CA ASP A 364 21.89 -6.86 3.59
C ASP A 364 20.57 -7.63 3.57
N ASP A 365 19.53 -7.08 4.21
CA ASP A 365 18.18 -7.61 4.26
C ASP A 365 17.28 -7.07 3.12
N ALA A 366 17.82 -6.28 2.19
CA ALA A 366 17.17 -5.97 0.92
C ALA A 366 17.43 -7.09 -0.12
N PHE A 367 16.39 -7.51 -0.84
CA PHE A 367 16.52 -8.48 -1.93
C PHE A 367 17.29 -7.87 -3.09
N LYS A 368 18.23 -8.64 -3.66
CA LYS A 368 19.16 -8.19 -4.71
C LYS A 368 19.39 -9.32 -5.73
N PRO A 369 19.53 -9.01 -7.04
CA PRO A 369 19.36 -7.68 -7.63
C PRO A 369 17.88 -7.29 -7.74
N MET A 370 17.60 -5.98 -7.70
CA MET A 370 16.26 -5.41 -7.92
C MET A 370 16.31 -4.29 -8.96
N PRO A 371 15.30 -4.20 -9.85
CA PRO A 371 15.23 -3.16 -10.87
C PRO A 371 14.84 -1.81 -10.26
N GLU A 372 14.80 -0.78 -11.11
CA GLU A 372 14.23 0.53 -10.77
C GLU A 372 12.86 0.44 -10.09
N ARG A 373 12.56 1.43 -9.25
CA ARG A 373 11.24 1.56 -8.61
C ARG A 373 10.13 1.46 -9.66
N GLY A 374 9.13 0.63 -9.40
CA GLY A 374 8.04 0.37 -10.36
C GLY A 374 8.35 -0.74 -11.38
N GLY A 375 9.60 -1.17 -11.52
CA GLY A 375 9.99 -2.32 -12.33
C GLY A 375 9.60 -3.65 -11.68
N PHE A 376 9.31 -4.66 -12.48
CA PHE A 376 8.94 -5.99 -11.98
C PHE A 376 10.15 -6.90 -11.80
N SER A 377 10.22 -7.61 -10.67
CA SER A 377 11.20 -8.65 -10.39
C SER A 377 10.50 -10.00 -10.26
N GLN A 378 10.74 -10.88 -11.23
CA GLN A 378 10.25 -12.27 -11.22
C GLN A 378 10.68 -13.00 -9.95
N ALA A 379 11.97 -12.89 -9.59
CA ALA A 379 12.54 -13.61 -8.46
C ALA A 379 11.94 -13.13 -7.12
N TYR A 380 11.72 -11.83 -6.97
CA TYR A 380 11.07 -11.28 -5.78
C TYR A 380 9.60 -11.70 -5.69
N PHE A 381 8.87 -11.68 -6.81
CA PHE A 381 7.49 -12.16 -6.87
C PHE A 381 7.38 -13.65 -6.49
N GLU A 382 8.25 -14.50 -7.04
CA GLU A 382 8.30 -15.92 -6.69
C GLU A 382 8.66 -16.15 -5.22
N MET A 383 9.58 -15.34 -4.66
CA MET A 383 9.88 -15.38 -3.23
C MET A 383 8.63 -15.09 -2.39
N LEU A 384 7.89 -14.03 -2.73
CA LEU A 384 6.65 -13.69 -2.02
C LEU A 384 5.61 -14.84 -2.07
N LEU A 385 5.52 -15.55 -3.19
CA LEU A 385 4.59 -16.67 -3.37
C LEU A 385 4.97 -17.93 -2.58
N ARG A 386 6.26 -18.19 -2.34
CA ARG A 386 6.74 -19.40 -1.63
C ARG A 386 6.23 -19.48 -0.20
N GLU A 387 6.10 -18.33 0.45
CA GLU A 387 5.62 -18.22 1.83
C GLU A 387 4.11 -17.96 1.92
N TRP A 388 3.46 -17.69 0.78
CA TRP A 388 2.03 -17.42 0.75
C TRP A 388 1.17 -18.66 0.99
N LYS A 389 0.19 -18.51 1.88
CA LYS A 389 -0.82 -19.53 2.19
C LYS A 389 -2.23 -18.93 1.97
N PRO A 390 -2.80 -19.03 0.76
CA PRO A 390 -4.15 -18.51 0.48
C PRO A 390 -5.22 -19.25 1.31
N LYS A 391 -6.39 -18.62 1.50
CA LYS A 391 -7.54 -19.25 2.21
C LYS A 391 -7.83 -20.64 1.60
N GLY A 392 -7.95 -21.65 2.48
CA GLY A 392 -7.99 -23.08 2.12
C GLY A 392 -6.78 -23.88 2.61
N TYR A 393 -5.73 -23.21 3.10
CA TYR A 393 -4.50 -23.84 3.62
C TYR A 393 -4.39 -23.90 5.17
N PHE A 394 -5.46 -23.59 5.92
CA PHE A 394 -5.41 -23.53 7.39
C PHE A 394 -6.43 -24.45 8.07
N SER A 395 -5.98 -25.68 8.37
CA SER A 395 -6.31 -26.35 9.63
C SER A 395 -5.05 -26.36 10.47
N GLY A 396 -4.92 -25.43 11.40
CA GLY A 396 -3.82 -25.48 12.38
C GLY A 396 -3.25 -24.11 12.69
N LEU A 397 -3.19 -23.85 13.99
CA LEU A 397 -2.38 -22.84 14.65
C LEU A 397 -1.15 -22.47 13.82
N TRP A 398 -0.97 -21.17 13.59
CA TRP A 398 0.21 -20.59 12.97
C TRP A 398 1.43 -21.00 13.80
N ASN A 399 2.07 -22.12 13.45
CA ASN A 399 3.28 -22.59 14.09
C ASN A 399 4.42 -21.71 13.60
N GLY A 400 4.65 -20.59 14.30
CA GLY A 400 5.83 -19.73 14.19
C GLY A 400 7.14 -20.43 14.61
N ARG A 401 7.28 -21.72 14.30
CA ARG A 401 8.45 -22.56 14.59
C ARG A 401 9.16 -22.98 13.31
N ARG A 402 9.52 -22.04 12.43
CA ARG A 402 10.67 -22.26 11.54
C ARG A 402 11.51 -21.00 11.49
N ARG A 403 12.69 -21.13 12.11
CA ARG A 403 13.83 -20.21 12.20
C ARG A 403 13.59 -18.95 13.04
N TYR A 404 13.78 -19.07 14.34
CA TYR A 404 14.77 -18.31 15.12
C TYR A 404 14.68 -18.81 16.58
N LEU A 405 15.64 -19.64 17.00
CA LEU A 405 15.76 -20.15 18.38
C LEU A 405 16.22 -19.08 19.39
N GLY A 406 16.16 -17.79 19.04
CA GLY A 406 16.64 -16.66 19.85
C GLY A 406 15.60 -16.02 20.77
N SER A 407 14.30 -16.25 20.54
CA SER A 407 13.23 -15.44 21.14
C SER A 407 13.09 -15.53 22.66
N ARG A 408 13.55 -16.61 23.31
CA ARG A 408 13.56 -16.68 24.78
C ARG A 408 14.62 -15.79 25.46
N LYS A 409 15.59 -15.25 24.71
CA LYS A 409 16.67 -14.43 25.26
C LYS A 409 16.39 -12.92 25.19
N ALA A 410 15.52 -12.43 24.31
CA ALA A 410 15.19 -11.00 24.24
C ALA A 410 14.24 -10.58 25.37
N ASP A 411 13.17 -11.35 25.59
CA ASP A 411 12.12 -11.08 26.57
C ASP A 411 12.61 -11.06 28.04
N ARG A 412 13.73 -11.75 28.34
CA ARG A 412 14.36 -11.73 29.68
C ARG A 412 15.39 -10.63 29.88
N ARG A 413 15.85 -9.96 28.82
CA ARG A 413 16.92 -8.95 28.89
C ARG A 413 16.40 -7.52 29.02
N CYS A 414 15.14 -7.30 28.65
CA CYS A 414 14.49 -5.99 28.66
C CYS A 414 13.43 -5.87 29.77
N GLY A 415 13.42 -6.83 30.72
CA GLY A 415 12.45 -6.93 31.82
C GLY A 415 12.88 -6.17 33.07
#